data_AF-A0A285JFY1-F1
#
_entry.id   AF-A0A285JFY1-F1
#
_cell.length_a   1.000
_cell.length_b   1.000
_cell.length_c   1.000
_cell.angle_alpha   90.00
_cell.angle_beta   90.00
_cell.angle_gamma   90.00
#
_symmetry.space_group_name_H-M   'P 1'
#
loop_
_entity.id
_entity.type
_entity.pdbx_description
1 polymer ?
#
loop_
_entity_poly.entity_id
_entity_poly.type
_entity_poly.pdbx_seq_one_letter_code
_entity_poly.pdbx_strand_id
1 'polypeptide(L)'
;MLPTLRASLPYTLALAVLAYFAFAFFTLEINQAWFVVIGVMLAGILVPVLVDVKGAAASPSVTRQEFSGDTATLYVGNLPYRANEDAVKELFSSYGAVKNVRLMKDRQTGRRRGFGFVEVSAKDAAKMINKLNDFEFQERTLKVREAKERQEDDNQE
;
A
#
# COMPACT_ATOMS: atom_id res chain seq x y z
N MET A 1 30.88 2.86 -58.10
CA MET A 1 30.60 1.42 -57.92
C MET A 1 31.49 0.92 -56.80
N LEU A 2 30.97 0.66 -55.59
CA LEU A 2 31.80 0.28 -54.43
C LEU A 2 32.10 -1.23 -54.49
N PRO A 3 33.33 -1.65 -54.86
CA PRO A 3 33.69 -3.07 -55.00
C PRO A 3 33.86 -3.78 -53.64
N THR A 4 33.87 -3.02 -52.55
CA THR A 4 33.97 -3.52 -51.17
C THR A 4 32.70 -4.19 -50.67
N LEU A 5 31.53 -3.90 -51.28
CA LEU A 5 30.24 -4.44 -50.86
C LEU A 5 30.09 -5.93 -51.19
N ARG A 6 30.76 -6.43 -52.23
CA ARG A 6 30.72 -7.85 -52.63
C ARG A 6 31.63 -8.73 -51.78
N ALA A 7 32.72 -8.17 -51.25
CA ALA A 7 33.69 -8.90 -50.45
C ALA A 7 33.23 -9.10 -48.99
N SER A 8 32.47 -8.16 -48.43
CA SER A 8 31.96 -8.25 -47.04
C SER A 8 30.60 -8.93 -46.91
N LEU A 9 29.86 -9.09 -48.03
CA LEU A 9 28.54 -9.73 -48.08
C LEU A 9 28.47 -11.14 -47.46
N PRO A 10 29.44 -12.06 -47.66
CA PRO A 10 29.38 -13.37 -47.02
C PRO A 10 29.65 -13.29 -45.51
N TYR A 11 30.50 -12.36 -45.05
CA TYR A 11 30.83 -12.20 -43.63
C TYR A 11 29.67 -11.60 -42.84
N THR A 12 28.99 -10.60 -43.41
CA THR A 12 27.80 -10.01 -42.79
C THR A 12 26.66 -11.02 -42.72
N LEU A 13 26.48 -11.84 -43.76
CA LEU A 13 25.49 -12.92 -43.76
C LEU A 13 25.83 -13.99 -42.72
N ALA A 14 27.10 -14.40 -42.61
CA ALA A 14 27.55 -15.34 -41.60
C ALA A 14 27.35 -14.83 -40.17
N LEU A 15 27.68 -13.55 -39.90
CA LEU A 15 27.44 -12.91 -38.61
C LEU A 15 25.94 -12.79 -38.30
N ALA A 16 25.11 -12.45 -39.29
CA ALA A 16 23.66 -12.36 -39.13
C ALA A 16 23.04 -13.72 -38.84
N VAL A 17 23.51 -14.80 -39.49
CA VAL A 17 23.06 -16.17 -39.21
C VAL A 17 23.52 -16.63 -37.83
N LEU A 18 24.76 -16.33 -37.43
CA LEU A 18 25.25 -16.60 -36.08
C LEU A 18 24.46 -15.85 -35.01
N ALA A 19 24.19 -14.56 -35.23
CA ALA A 19 23.38 -13.75 -34.33
C ALA A 19 21.93 -14.24 -34.27
N TYR A 20 21.34 -14.66 -35.41
CA TYR A 20 20.00 -15.23 -35.46
C TYR A 20 19.94 -16.58 -34.72
N PHE A 21 20.92 -17.46 -34.89
CA PHE A 21 20.98 -18.73 -34.15
C PHE A 21 21.23 -18.52 -32.66
N ALA A 22 22.11 -17.57 -32.28
CA ALA A 22 22.33 -17.22 -30.88
C ALA A 22 21.08 -16.61 -30.24
N PHE A 23 20.38 -15.71 -30.95
CA PHE A 23 19.13 -15.12 -30.51
C PHE A 23 18.00 -16.15 -30.46
N ALA A 24 17.89 -17.04 -31.44
CA ALA A 24 16.91 -18.11 -31.48
C ALA A 24 17.11 -19.14 -30.34
N PHE A 25 18.36 -19.44 -29.98
CA PHE A 25 18.68 -20.23 -28.78
C PHE A 25 18.44 -19.46 -27.48
N PHE A 26 18.64 -18.14 -27.47
CA PHE A 26 18.44 -17.29 -26.29
C PHE A 26 16.97 -16.94 -26.05
N THR A 27 16.10 -17.10 -27.06
CA THR A 27 14.64 -16.99 -26.95
C THR A 27 13.96 -18.30 -26.54
N LEU A 28 14.71 -19.33 -26.10
CA LEU A 28 14.12 -20.49 -25.43
C LEU A 28 13.50 -20.00 -24.11
N GLU A 29 12.20 -19.68 -24.19
CA GLU A 29 11.27 -19.30 -23.12
C GLU A 29 11.94 -19.01 -21.77
N ILE A 30 12.47 -17.80 -21.61
CA ILE A 30 12.55 -17.24 -20.27
C ILE A 30 11.13 -16.81 -19.89
N ASN A 31 10.29 -17.82 -19.68
CA ASN A 31 8.97 -17.68 -19.11
C ASN A 31 9.21 -17.02 -17.74
N GLN A 32 8.52 -15.92 -17.45
CA GLN A 32 8.69 -15.15 -16.20
C GLN A 32 8.62 -16.04 -14.95
N ALA A 33 7.96 -17.21 -15.06
CA ALA A 33 7.97 -18.28 -14.08
C ALA A 33 9.38 -18.71 -13.61
N TRP A 34 10.37 -18.84 -14.51
CA TRP A 34 11.73 -19.27 -14.13
C TRP A 34 12.45 -18.21 -13.29
N PHE A 35 12.29 -16.92 -13.64
CA PHE A 35 12.82 -15.83 -12.81
C PHE A 35 12.18 -15.80 -11.42
N VAL A 36 10.86 -16.01 -11.33
CA VAL A 36 10.16 -16.07 -10.04
C VAL A 36 10.61 -17.27 -9.23
N VAL A 37 10.76 -18.45 -9.83
CA VAL A 37 11.22 -19.67 -9.14
C VAL A 37 12.65 -19.51 -8.62
N ILE A 38 13.56 -18.96 -9.43
CA ILE A 38 14.94 -18.69 -9.02
C ILE A 38 14.97 -17.64 -7.90
N GLY A 39 14.15 -16.59 -8.00
CA GLY A 39 14.02 -15.57 -6.96
C GLY A 39 13.49 -16.13 -5.64
N VAL A 40 12.47 -16.99 -5.68
CA VAL A 40 11.88 -17.64 -4.49
C VAL A 40 12.85 -18.64 -3.85
N MET A 41 13.58 -19.43 -4.65
CA MET A 41 14.62 -20.34 -4.15
C MET A 41 15.77 -19.59 -3.48
N LEU A 42 16.27 -18.51 -4.11
CA LEU A 42 17.31 -17.69 -3.51
C LEU A 42 16.82 -16.98 -2.25
N ALA A 43 15.60 -16.44 -2.22
CA ALA A 43 15.02 -15.83 -1.03
C ALA A 43 14.82 -16.85 0.11
N GLY A 44 14.32 -18.04 -0.19
CA GLY A 44 14.09 -19.10 0.80
C GLY A 44 15.37 -19.61 1.46
N ILE A 45 16.51 -19.56 0.76
CA ILE A 45 17.81 -19.96 1.29
C ILE A 45 18.55 -18.77 1.94
N LEU A 46 18.42 -17.56 1.39
CA LEU A 46 19.14 -16.37 1.87
C LEU A 46 18.51 -15.76 3.13
N VAL A 47 17.17 -15.79 3.26
CA VAL A 47 16.47 -15.25 4.43
C VAL A 47 16.92 -15.95 5.73
N PRO A 48 16.89 -17.29 5.88
CA PRO A 48 17.32 -17.93 7.13
C PRO A 48 18.80 -17.68 7.47
N VAL A 49 19.67 -17.41 6.49
CA VAL A 49 21.08 -17.04 6.74
C VAL A 49 21.22 -15.62 7.30
N LEU A 50 20.25 -14.73 7.03
CA LEU A 50 20.24 -13.37 7.57
C LEU A 50 19.57 -13.27 8.95
N VAL A 51 18.65 -14.18 9.29
CA VAL A 51 17.92 -14.16 10.58
C VAL A 51 18.80 -14.57 11.77
N ASP A 52 19.91 -15.29 11.55
CA ASP A 52 20.80 -15.73 12.64
C ASP A 52 21.83 -14.66 13.07
N VAL A 53 21.90 -13.51 12.41
CA VAL A 53 22.80 -12.43 12.84
C VAL A 53 22.04 -11.47 13.76
N LYS A 54 22.12 -11.80 15.06
CA LYS A 54 21.93 -10.89 16.19
C LYS A 54 20.48 -10.47 16.46
N GLY A 55 19.87 -11.22 17.37
CA GLY A 55 18.80 -10.71 18.23
C GLY A 55 19.19 -9.39 18.88
N ALA A 56 18.53 -8.33 18.43
CA ALA A 56 18.27 -7.12 19.17
C ALA A 56 16.79 -6.80 18.96
N ALA A 57 16.06 -6.72 20.05
CA ALA A 57 14.63 -6.53 20.10
C ALA A 57 14.16 -5.34 19.26
N ALA A 58 13.20 -5.58 18.38
CA ALA A 58 12.25 -4.57 17.94
C ALA A 58 10.86 -5.22 18.00
N SER A 59 10.06 -4.75 18.95
CA SER A 59 8.60 -4.92 18.97
C SER A 59 8.02 -4.66 17.57
N PRO A 60 6.82 -5.16 17.23
CA PRO A 60 6.11 -4.69 16.06
C PRO A 60 5.64 -3.26 16.35
N SER A 61 6.57 -2.31 16.34
CA SER A 61 6.28 -0.92 16.07
C SER A 61 5.70 -0.93 14.66
N VAL A 62 4.37 -0.98 14.60
CA VAL A 62 3.60 -0.39 13.50
C VAL A 62 4.40 0.84 13.08
N THR A 63 4.99 0.80 11.89
CA THR A 63 5.62 1.97 11.28
C THR A 63 4.52 3.02 11.21
N ARG A 64 4.38 3.82 12.26
CA ARG A 64 3.65 5.07 12.26
C ARG A 64 4.49 5.89 11.30
N GLN A 65 4.10 5.89 10.02
CA GLN A 65 4.66 6.83 9.06
C GLN A 65 4.46 8.19 9.71
N GLU A 66 5.54 8.77 10.25
CA GLU A 66 5.59 10.15 10.69
C GLU A 66 5.40 11.00 9.44
N PHE A 67 4.13 11.19 9.09
CA PHE A 67 3.71 12.18 8.14
C PHE A 67 3.79 13.53 8.85
N SER A 68 4.92 14.20 8.71
CA SER A 68 5.16 15.59 9.14
C SER A 68 4.44 16.62 8.24
N GLY A 69 3.16 16.39 7.95
CA GLY A 69 2.34 17.26 7.12
C GLY A 69 0.94 17.41 7.70
N ASP A 70 0.31 18.55 7.40
CA ASP A 70 -1.02 18.95 7.87
C ASP A 70 -2.01 17.78 7.84
N THR A 71 -2.45 17.37 9.04
CA THR A 71 -3.52 16.40 9.24
C THR A 71 -4.80 17.10 9.62
N ALA A 72 -5.92 16.50 9.22
CA ALA A 72 -7.23 16.91 9.69
C ALA A 72 -7.94 15.68 10.26
N THR A 73 -8.64 15.90 11.37
CA THR A 73 -9.44 14.87 12.01
C THR A 73 -10.89 14.98 11.52
N LEU A 74 -11.46 13.86 11.07
CA LEU A 74 -12.84 13.75 10.62
C LEU A 74 -13.67 13.01 11.65
N TYR A 75 -14.85 13.52 11.96
CA TYR A 75 -15.87 12.85 12.74
C TYR A 75 -16.73 11.98 11.81
N VAL A 76 -16.91 10.72 12.18
CA VAL A 76 -17.75 9.76 11.46
C VAL A 76 -18.84 9.25 12.41
N GLY A 77 -20.09 9.59 12.14
CA GLY A 77 -21.25 9.20 12.93
C GLY A 77 -22.20 8.26 12.19
N ASN A 78 -23.15 7.70 12.95
CA ASN A 78 -24.15 6.73 12.47
C ASN A 78 -23.55 5.43 11.90
N LEU A 79 -22.34 5.08 12.35
CA LEU A 79 -21.71 3.82 11.99
C LEU A 79 -22.51 2.63 12.55
N PRO A 80 -22.64 1.54 11.77
CA PRO A 80 -23.28 0.32 12.24
C PRO A 80 -22.48 -0.29 13.41
N TYR A 81 -23.18 -0.94 14.34
CA TYR A 81 -22.55 -1.56 15.51
C TYR A 81 -21.54 -2.67 15.15
N ARG A 82 -21.62 -3.20 13.92
CA ARG A 82 -20.69 -4.19 13.36
C ARG A 82 -19.49 -3.57 12.64
N ALA A 83 -19.45 -2.25 12.42
CA ALA A 83 -18.34 -1.57 11.73
C ALA A 83 -17.04 -1.62 12.53
N ASN A 84 -16.01 -2.24 11.97
CA ASN A 84 -14.67 -2.32 12.56
C ASN A 84 -13.81 -1.12 12.15
N GLU A 85 -12.74 -0.87 12.91
CA GLU A 85 -11.74 0.15 12.58
C GLU A 85 -11.13 -0.11 11.20
N ASP A 86 -10.83 -1.37 10.87
CA ASP A 86 -10.31 -1.76 9.55
C ASP A 86 -11.28 -1.47 8.41
N ALA A 87 -12.58 -1.75 8.61
CA ALA A 87 -13.60 -1.52 7.58
C ALA A 87 -13.78 -0.02 7.30
N VAL A 88 -13.74 0.81 8.36
CA VAL A 88 -13.77 2.27 8.21
C VAL A 88 -12.49 2.76 7.56
N LYS A 89 -11.32 2.23 7.95
CA LYS A 89 -10.05 2.57 7.32
C LYS A 89 -10.07 2.30 5.83
N GLU A 90 -10.48 1.09 5.41
CA GLU A 90 -10.53 0.69 4.00
C GLU A 90 -11.48 1.56 3.17
N LEU A 91 -12.65 1.88 3.74
CA LEU A 91 -13.62 2.78 3.11
C LEU A 91 -13.04 4.18 2.87
N PHE A 92 -12.34 4.74 3.86
CA PHE A 92 -11.72 6.06 3.75
C PHE A 92 -10.44 6.03 2.89
N SER A 93 -9.67 4.93 2.92
CA SER A 93 -8.46 4.72 2.12
C SER A 93 -8.73 4.74 0.61
N SER A 94 -9.96 4.43 0.17
CA SER A 94 -10.35 4.53 -1.23
C SER A 94 -10.42 5.97 -1.75
N TYR A 95 -10.56 6.96 -0.85
CA TYR A 95 -10.73 8.37 -1.21
C TYR A 95 -9.50 9.24 -0.91
N GLY A 96 -8.59 8.78 -0.04
CA GLY A 96 -7.31 9.44 0.28
C GLY A 96 -6.56 8.77 1.43
N ALA A 97 -5.50 9.43 1.91
CA ALA A 97 -4.60 8.83 2.91
C ALA A 97 -5.15 8.93 4.35
N VAL A 98 -5.37 7.77 4.98
CA VAL A 98 -5.81 7.65 6.38
C VAL A 98 -4.60 7.36 7.27
N LYS A 99 -4.33 8.22 8.25
CA LYS A 99 -3.28 8.01 9.26
C LYS A 99 -3.75 7.12 10.38
N ASN A 100 -4.90 7.44 10.96
CA ASN A 100 -5.40 6.78 12.16
C ASN A 100 -6.93 6.68 12.17
N VAL A 101 -7.47 5.63 12.77
CA VAL A 101 -8.90 5.43 12.95
C VAL A 101 -9.14 5.06 14.41
N ARG A 102 -10.02 5.79 15.08
CA ARG A 102 -10.40 5.56 16.47
C ARG A 102 -11.91 5.46 16.58
N LEU A 103 -12.42 4.26 16.82
CA LEU A 103 -13.86 4.06 17.04
C LEU A 103 -14.20 4.09 18.54
N MET A 104 -15.20 4.90 18.93
CA MET A 104 -15.62 4.97 20.33
C MET A 104 -16.50 3.78 20.70
N LYS A 105 -16.08 3.10 21.77
CA LYS A 105 -16.82 2.02 22.41
C LYS A 105 -17.35 2.53 23.76
N ASP A 106 -18.53 2.05 24.13
CA ASP A 106 -19.10 2.31 25.43
C ASP A 106 -18.31 1.54 26.49
N ARG A 107 -17.83 2.24 27.53
CA ARG A 107 -16.94 1.65 28.55
C ARG A 107 -17.68 0.76 29.56
N GLN A 108 -19.01 0.89 29.67
CA GLN A 108 -19.82 0.09 30.58
C GLN A 108 -20.38 -1.15 29.90
N THR A 109 -20.81 -1.05 28.65
CA THR A 109 -21.44 -2.17 27.92
C THR A 109 -20.52 -2.85 26.91
N GLY A 110 -19.37 -2.26 26.60
CA GLY A 110 -18.47 -2.72 25.53
C GLY A 110 -19.04 -2.58 24.11
N ARG A 111 -20.28 -2.09 23.97
CA ARG A 111 -20.96 -1.94 22.69
C ARG A 111 -20.43 -0.70 21.96
N ARG A 112 -20.34 -0.76 20.64
CA ARG A 112 -19.88 0.38 19.83
C ARG A 112 -20.91 1.51 19.94
N ARG A 113 -20.46 2.76 20.09
CA ARG A 113 -21.37 3.91 20.17
C ARG A 113 -21.87 4.36 18.79
N GLY A 114 -21.38 3.74 17.72
CA GLY A 114 -21.75 4.07 16.34
C GLY A 114 -21.15 5.38 15.85
N PHE A 115 -20.03 5.81 16.44
CA PHE A 115 -19.26 6.94 15.96
C PHE A 115 -17.76 6.77 16.22
N GLY A 116 -16.96 7.52 15.48
CA GLY A 116 -15.51 7.48 15.51
C GLY A 116 -14.86 8.77 15.03
N PHE A 117 -13.54 8.82 15.19
CA PHE A 117 -12.68 9.84 14.61
C PHE A 117 -11.68 9.18 13.66
N VAL A 118 -11.44 9.81 12.52
CA VAL A 118 -10.51 9.35 11.49
C VAL A 118 -9.56 10.49 11.18
N GLU A 119 -8.27 10.25 11.40
CA GLU A 119 -7.20 11.20 11.09
C GLU A 119 -6.74 10.97 9.65
N VAL A 120 -6.82 12.01 8.82
CA VAL A 120 -6.54 11.95 7.38
C VAL A 120 -5.67 13.12 6.95
N SER A 121 -5.06 13.06 5.78
CA SER A 121 -4.35 14.23 5.24
C SER A 121 -5.32 15.41 5.05
N ALA A 122 -4.94 16.61 5.49
CA ALA A 122 -5.78 17.80 5.41
C ALA A 122 -6.24 18.11 3.97
N LYS A 123 -5.43 17.76 2.96
CA LYS A 123 -5.76 17.93 1.54
C LYS A 123 -6.92 17.04 1.09
N ASP A 124 -7.02 15.82 1.63
CA ASP A 124 -8.04 14.84 1.26
C ASP A 124 -9.31 14.96 2.13
N ALA A 125 -9.21 15.60 3.30
CA ALA A 125 -10.29 15.72 4.27
C ALA A 125 -11.59 16.28 3.68
N ALA A 126 -11.50 17.43 2.98
CA ALA A 126 -12.67 18.06 2.36
C ALA A 126 -13.32 17.17 1.28
N LYS A 127 -12.50 16.44 0.50
CA LYS A 127 -12.97 15.53 -0.54
C LYS A 127 -13.69 14.32 0.08
N MET A 128 -13.11 13.74 1.13
CA MET A 128 -13.71 12.63 1.86
C MET A 128 -15.04 13.03 2.49
N ILE A 129 -15.13 14.19 3.14
CA ILE A 129 -16.40 14.70 3.71
C ILE A 129 -17.47 14.77 2.61
N ASN A 130 -17.18 15.40 1.47
CA ASN A 130 -18.18 15.55 0.40
C ASN A 130 -18.60 14.22 -0.25
N LYS A 131 -17.73 13.20 -0.25
CA LYS A 131 -18.02 11.90 -0.88
C LYS A 131 -18.64 10.88 0.06
N LEU A 132 -18.26 10.91 1.34
CA LEU A 132 -18.67 9.93 2.34
C LEU A 132 -19.79 10.43 3.25
N ASN A 133 -20.05 11.75 3.28
CA ASN A 133 -21.22 12.26 3.97
C ASN A 133 -22.51 11.80 3.27
N ASP A 134 -23.44 11.23 4.05
CA ASP A 134 -24.67 10.59 3.62
C ASP A 134 -24.48 9.32 2.77
N PHE A 135 -23.29 8.72 2.80
CA PHE A 135 -23.02 7.44 2.15
C PHE A 135 -23.72 6.29 2.89
N GLU A 136 -24.41 5.42 2.15
CA GLU A 136 -25.05 4.23 2.74
C GLU A 136 -24.02 3.12 2.99
N PHE A 137 -23.83 2.79 4.26
CA PHE A 137 -22.94 1.72 4.71
C PHE A 137 -23.69 0.76 5.63
N GLN A 138 -23.88 -0.47 5.16
CA GLN A 138 -24.61 -1.53 5.87
C GLN A 138 -25.98 -1.07 6.41
N GLU A 139 -26.82 -0.55 5.50
CA GLU A 139 -28.19 -0.08 5.78
C GLU A 139 -28.28 1.16 6.69
N ARG A 140 -27.16 1.90 6.86
CA ARG A 140 -27.12 3.15 7.62
C ARG A 140 -26.39 4.23 6.84
N THR A 141 -26.92 5.45 6.89
CA THR A 141 -26.28 6.62 6.26
C THR A 141 -25.20 7.19 7.16
N LEU A 142 -23.94 7.13 6.72
CA LEU A 142 -22.83 7.69 7.46
C LEU A 142 -22.91 9.22 7.48
N LYS A 143 -22.60 9.82 8.61
CA LYS A 143 -22.46 11.29 8.72
C LYS A 143 -21.00 11.64 8.92
N VAL A 144 -20.40 12.30 7.95
CA VAL A 144 -18.98 12.67 7.99
C VAL A 144 -18.87 14.19 8.09
N ARG A 145 -18.13 14.67 9.09
CA ARG A 145 -17.91 16.10 9.33
C ARG A 145 -16.46 16.34 9.72
N GLU A 146 -15.99 17.57 9.51
CA GLU A 146 -14.74 18.00 10.12
C GLU A 146 -14.87 17.95 11.65
N ALA A 147 -13.97 17.24 12.32
CA ALA A 147 -13.96 17.21 13.77
C ALA A 147 -13.26 18.47 14.27
N LYS A 148 -13.92 19.20 15.19
CA LYS A 148 -13.18 20.09 16.08
C LYS A 148 -12.35 19.19 16.98
N GLU A 149 -11.06 19.10 16.67
CA GLU A 149 -10.07 18.44 17.48
C GLU A 149 -10.20 18.99 18.90
N ARG A 150 -10.70 18.17 19.84
CA ARG A 150 -10.41 18.46 21.23
C ARG A 150 -8.93 18.16 21.35
N GLN A 151 -8.12 19.20 21.52
CA GLN A 151 -6.74 19.09 21.99
C GLN A 151 -6.78 18.10 23.15
N GLU A 152 -6.25 16.90 22.93
CA GLU A 152 -5.82 16.05 24.03
C GLU A 152 -4.60 16.80 24.57
N ASP A 153 -4.81 17.55 25.66
CA ASP A 153 -3.73 18.02 26.51
C ASP A 153 -2.95 16.76 26.93
N ASP A 154 -1.89 16.44 26.19
CA ASP A 154 -0.80 15.58 26.63
C ASP A 154 -0.10 16.31 27.78
N ASN A 155 -0.80 16.42 28.91
CA ASN A 155 -0.27 16.82 30.19
C ASN A 155 0.64 15.68 30.65
N GLN A 156 1.88 15.72 30.15
CA GLN A 156 3.01 14.98 30.69
C GLN A 156 3.20 15.47 32.13
N GLU A 157 2.73 14.68 33.09
CA GLU A 157 3.10 14.77 34.52
C GLU A 157 4.56 14.34 34.74
#